data_AF-A0A1F8N9E8-F1
#
_entry.id   AF-A0A1F8N9E8-F1
#
_cell.length_a   1.000
_cell.length_b   1.000
_cell.length_c   1.000
_cell.angle_alpha   90.00
_cell.angle_beta   90.00
_cell.angle_gamma   90.00
#
_symmetry.space_group_name_H-M   'P 1'
#
loop_
_entity.id
_entity.type
_entity.pdbx_description
1 polymer ?
#
loop_
_entity_poly.entity_id
_entity_poly.type
_entity_poly.pdbx_seq_one_letter_code
_entity_poly.pdbx_strand_id
1 'polypeptide(L)'
;MSVKQYETFYWPTLKKVVMAFVNEGVTPVLFAEGSYNKRLDIIGDFPKGTVAWYFDQTDIFEAKRKIGDRCCIMGNVPSSLVMTGTPQQVKEHCRKLIEICGKNGGYILAGGASVDEGNPENMRAMMAAAREYGKY
;
A
#
# COMPACT_ATOMS: atom_id res chain seq x y z
N MET A 1 0.12 -12.81 -16.05
CA MET A 1 0.29 -14.10 -15.34
C MET A 1 -1.04 -14.50 -14.71
N SER A 2 -1.55 -15.70 -15.02
CA SER A 2 -2.78 -16.20 -14.40
C SER A 2 -2.58 -16.48 -12.90
N VAL A 3 -3.66 -16.64 -12.14
CA VAL A 3 -3.58 -17.00 -10.71
C VAL A 3 -2.82 -18.31 -10.52
N LYS A 4 -3.14 -19.34 -11.31
CA LYS A 4 -2.45 -20.64 -11.27
C LYS A 4 -0.94 -20.50 -11.51
N GLN A 5 -0.54 -19.72 -12.50
CA GLN A 5 0.88 -19.47 -12.75
C GLN A 5 1.55 -18.71 -11.60
N TYR A 6 0.84 -17.74 -11.01
CA TYR A 6 1.32 -16.97 -9.87
C TYR A 6 1.59 -17.87 -8.66
N GLU A 7 0.64 -18.73 -8.30
CA GLU A 7 0.77 -19.68 -7.19
C GLU A 7 1.84 -20.75 -7.43
N THR A 8 2.06 -21.12 -8.69
CA THR A 8 3.02 -22.19 -9.04
C THR A 8 4.45 -21.66 -9.13
N PHE A 9 4.65 -20.52 -9.82
CA PHE A 9 5.99 -20.09 -10.24
C PHE A 9 6.53 -18.88 -9.49
N TYR A 10 5.66 -17.97 -9.02
CA TYR A 10 6.08 -16.68 -8.47
C TYR A 10 5.96 -16.61 -6.95
N TRP A 11 4.78 -16.92 -6.41
CA TRP A 11 4.51 -16.72 -4.99
C TRP A 11 5.37 -17.57 -4.05
N PRO A 12 5.59 -18.88 -4.29
CA PRO A 12 6.36 -19.70 -3.37
C PRO A 12 7.82 -19.23 -3.24
N THR A 13 8.41 -18.80 -4.35
CA THR A 13 9.81 -18.35 -4.39
C THR A 13 9.96 -16.99 -3.74
N LEU A 14 9.08 -16.03 -4.05
CA LEU A 14 9.07 -14.72 -3.38
C LEU A 14 8.83 -14.86 -1.87
N LYS A 15 7.82 -15.64 -1.46
CA LYS A 15 7.49 -15.84 -0.04
C LYS A 15 8.66 -16.43 0.74
N LYS A 16 9.42 -17.37 0.14
CA LYS A 16 10.63 -17.94 0.77
C LYS A 16 11.68 -16.86 1.07
N VAL A 17 11.91 -15.94 0.14
CA VAL A 17 12.85 -14.82 0.33
C VAL A 17 12.34 -13.85 1.39
N VAL A 18 11.06 -13.48 1.34
CA VAL A 18 10.43 -12.60 2.33
C VAL A 18 10.58 -13.17 3.74
N MET A 19 10.28 -14.46 3.91
CA MET A 19 10.40 -15.13 5.20
C MET A 19 11.84 -15.24 5.68
N ALA A 20 12.82 -15.37 4.77
CA ALA A 20 14.23 -15.32 5.16
C ALA A 20 14.58 -13.97 5.80
N PHE A 21 14.14 -12.85 5.22
CA PHE A 21 14.33 -11.53 5.83
C PHE A 21 13.60 -11.37 7.15
N VAL A 22 12.34 -11.83 7.23
CA VAL A 22 11.55 -11.79 8.47
C VAL A 22 12.25 -12.56 9.60
N ASN A 23 12.84 -13.72 9.31
CA ASN A 23 13.54 -14.53 10.30
C ASN A 23 14.84 -13.87 10.81
N GLU A 24 15.46 -13.01 10.00
CA GLU A 24 16.61 -12.19 10.39
C GLU A 24 16.19 -10.87 11.09
N GLY A 25 14.90 -10.70 11.39
CA GLY A 25 14.38 -9.50 12.05
C GLY A 25 14.21 -8.28 11.14
N VAL A 26 14.29 -8.46 9.82
CA VAL A 26 14.05 -7.39 8.83
C VAL A 26 12.58 -7.35 8.45
N THR A 27 12.00 -6.16 8.36
CA THR A 27 10.62 -5.93 7.87
C THR A 27 10.62 -5.62 6.37
N PRO A 28 10.21 -6.55 5.49
CA PRO A 28 10.19 -6.29 4.05
C PRO A 28 9.00 -5.42 3.65
N VAL A 29 9.26 -4.48 2.74
CA VAL A 29 8.23 -3.69 2.05
C VAL A 29 8.12 -4.21 0.62
N LEU A 30 6.97 -4.79 0.27
CA LEU A 30 6.74 -5.44 -1.02
C LEU A 30 5.92 -4.54 -1.93
N PHE A 31 6.48 -4.16 -3.08
CA PHE A 31 5.77 -3.33 -4.05
C PHE A 31 4.93 -4.18 -5.01
N ALA A 32 3.61 -4.07 -4.87
CA ALA A 32 2.60 -4.62 -5.74
C ALA A 32 2.27 -3.62 -6.87
N GLU A 33 3.22 -3.49 -7.81
CA GLU A 33 3.05 -2.66 -9.01
C GLU A 33 1.86 -3.15 -9.86
N GLY A 34 1.07 -2.21 -10.38
CA GLY A 34 -0.21 -2.51 -11.03
C GLY A 34 -1.25 -3.05 -10.05
N SER A 35 -2.03 -4.05 -10.48
CA SER A 35 -3.18 -4.54 -9.72
C SER A 35 -3.00 -5.97 -9.20
N TYR A 36 -3.13 -6.11 -7.87
CA TYR A 36 -3.12 -7.37 -7.14
C TYR A 36 -4.51 -7.82 -6.70
N ASN A 37 -5.59 -7.22 -7.23
CA ASN A 37 -6.98 -7.50 -6.83
C ASN A 37 -7.34 -9.00 -6.86
N LYS A 38 -6.77 -9.77 -7.81
CA LYS A 38 -7.00 -11.22 -7.95
C LYS A 38 -6.09 -12.11 -7.08
N ARG A 39 -5.23 -11.50 -6.26
CA ARG A 39 -4.16 -12.17 -5.50
C ARG A 39 -4.21 -11.87 -4.00
N LEU A 40 -5.11 -11.01 -3.55
CA LEU A 40 -5.21 -10.59 -2.15
C LEU A 40 -5.40 -11.78 -1.18
N ASP A 41 -6.08 -12.84 -1.61
CA ASP A 41 -6.27 -14.06 -0.81
C ASP A 41 -5.01 -14.93 -0.69
N ILE A 42 -3.98 -14.67 -1.49
CA ILE A 42 -2.74 -15.45 -1.57
C ILE A 42 -1.61 -14.77 -0.77
N ILE A 43 -1.58 -13.44 -0.78
CA ILE A 43 -0.40 -12.65 -0.40
C ILE A 43 -0.31 -12.26 1.10
N GLY A 44 -1.32 -12.62 1.91
CA GLY A 44 -1.43 -12.18 3.31
C GLY A 44 -0.86 -13.15 4.35
N ASP A 45 -0.36 -14.32 3.94
CA ASP A 45 0.07 -15.38 4.84
C ASP A 45 1.48 -15.15 5.41
N PHE A 46 1.56 -14.19 6.33
CA PHE A 46 2.76 -13.81 7.08
C PHE A 46 2.48 -13.69 8.59
N PRO A 47 3.50 -13.81 9.45
CA PRO A 47 3.39 -13.41 10.85
C PRO A 47 2.91 -11.96 10.99
N LYS A 48 2.09 -11.70 12.00
CA LYS A 48 1.48 -10.37 12.18
C LYS A 48 2.57 -9.31 12.40
N GLY A 49 2.51 -8.23 11.64
CA GLY A 49 3.37 -7.06 11.80
C GLY A 49 4.77 -7.20 11.21
N THR A 50 5.07 -8.27 10.46
CA THR A 50 6.43 -8.49 9.92
C THR A 50 6.60 -8.06 8.46
N VAL A 51 5.52 -7.78 7.74
CA VAL A 51 5.54 -7.43 6.30
C VAL A 51 4.63 -6.22 6.04
N ALA A 52 5.07 -5.34 5.14
CA ALA A 52 4.27 -4.26 4.58
C ALA A 52 4.07 -4.44 3.07
N TRP A 53 2.86 -4.19 2.58
CA TRP A 53 2.53 -4.19 1.16
C TRP A 53 2.31 -2.77 0.64
N TYR A 54 3.07 -2.39 -0.38
CA TYR A 54 2.91 -1.15 -1.13
C TYR A 54 2.09 -1.40 -2.38
N PHE A 55 0.87 -0.85 -2.42
CA PHE A 55 -0.04 -0.99 -3.54
C PHE A 55 -0.02 0.21 -4.49
N ASP A 56 -0.06 -0.09 -5.80
CA ASP A 56 -0.26 0.88 -6.88
C ASP A 56 -1.73 0.97 -7.30
N GLN A 57 -2.21 0.12 -8.21
CA GLN A 57 -3.59 0.13 -8.73
C GLN A 57 -4.51 -0.90 -8.06
N THR A 58 -4.06 -1.46 -6.94
CA THR A 58 -4.86 -2.42 -6.16
C THR A 58 -5.93 -1.65 -5.38
N ASP A 59 -7.12 -2.23 -5.27
CA ASP A 59 -8.13 -1.70 -4.36
C ASP A 59 -7.63 -1.84 -2.91
N ILE A 60 -7.16 -0.73 -2.35
CA ILE A 60 -6.55 -0.72 -1.03
C ILE A 60 -7.58 -0.93 0.09
N PHE A 61 -8.87 -0.69 -0.16
CA PHE A 61 -9.93 -0.97 0.82
C PHE A 61 -10.20 -2.47 0.90
N GLU A 62 -10.20 -3.15 -0.25
CA GLU A 62 -10.22 -4.61 -0.34
C GLU A 62 -8.97 -5.22 0.32
N ALA A 63 -7.79 -4.65 0.05
CA ALA A 63 -6.55 -5.09 0.67
C ALA A 63 -6.58 -4.92 2.20
N LYS A 64 -7.05 -3.77 2.70
CA LYS A 64 -7.25 -3.54 4.14
C LYS A 64 -8.14 -4.61 4.76
N ARG A 65 -9.25 -4.98 4.09
CA ARG A 65 -10.16 -6.00 4.61
C ARG A 65 -9.56 -7.40 4.62
N LYS A 66 -8.83 -7.77 3.56
CA LYS A 66 -8.35 -9.14 3.36
C LYS A 66 -7.05 -9.46 4.09
N ILE A 67 -6.13 -8.50 4.18
CA ILE A 67 -4.78 -8.75 4.72
C ILE A 67 -4.34 -7.74 5.79
N GLY A 68 -5.13 -6.68 6.02
CA GLY A 68 -4.74 -5.56 6.88
C GLY A 68 -4.79 -5.83 8.40
N ASP A 69 -5.23 -7.02 8.81
CA ASP A 69 -5.16 -7.51 10.19
C ASP A 69 -3.79 -8.15 10.52
N ARG A 70 -3.07 -8.58 9.48
CA ARG A 70 -1.77 -9.28 9.56
C ARG A 70 -0.63 -8.44 9.00
N CYS A 71 -0.83 -7.83 7.84
CA CYS A 71 0.17 -7.04 7.13
C CYS A 71 -0.10 -5.55 7.28
N CYS A 72 0.96 -4.75 7.32
CA CYS A 72 0.81 -3.32 7.05
C CYS A 72 0.50 -3.11 5.56
N ILE A 73 -0.32 -2.13 5.22
CA ILE A 73 -0.56 -1.71 3.84
C ILE A 73 -0.14 -0.25 3.67
N MET A 74 0.39 0.08 2.50
CA MET A 74 0.79 1.44 2.16
C MET A 74 0.36 1.79 0.72
N GLY A 75 0.21 3.08 0.48
CA GLY A 75 -0.31 3.62 -0.77
C GLY A 75 -1.71 4.21 -0.60
N ASN A 76 -2.52 4.35 -1.64
CA ASN A 76 -2.12 4.27 -3.04
C ASN A 76 -2.58 5.52 -3.78
N VAL A 77 -2.20 6.69 -3.26
CA VAL A 77 -2.58 7.99 -3.87
C VAL A 77 -2.12 7.98 -5.33
N PRO A 78 -3.03 8.06 -6.32
CA PRO A 78 -2.66 7.90 -7.72
C PRO A 78 -1.66 8.97 -8.15
N SER A 79 -0.57 8.58 -8.83
CA SER A 79 0.42 9.55 -9.32
C SER A 79 -0.20 10.58 -10.26
N SER A 80 -1.21 10.19 -11.06
CA SER A 80 -1.98 11.12 -11.89
C SER A 80 -2.68 12.20 -11.06
N LEU A 81 -3.27 11.84 -9.92
CA LEU A 81 -3.92 12.80 -9.02
C LEU A 81 -2.90 13.77 -8.41
N VAL A 82 -1.72 13.27 -8.01
CA VAL A 82 -0.64 14.10 -7.48
C VAL A 82 -0.09 15.05 -8.56
N MET A 83 0.02 14.61 -9.81
CA MET A 83 0.56 15.42 -10.91
C MET A 83 -0.43 16.47 -11.43
N THR A 84 -1.70 16.10 -11.64
CA THR A 84 -2.67 16.93 -12.39
C THR A 84 -3.85 17.43 -11.57
N GLY A 85 -4.04 16.92 -10.35
CA GLY A 85 -5.11 17.35 -9.46
C GLY A 85 -4.85 18.71 -8.81
N THR A 86 -5.84 19.19 -8.06
CA THR A 86 -5.69 20.34 -7.17
C THR A 86 -5.25 19.90 -5.77
N PRO A 87 -4.63 20.80 -4.98
CA PRO A 87 -4.27 20.50 -3.60
C PRO A 87 -5.46 20.01 -2.76
N GLN A 88 -6.66 20.54 -3.01
CA GLN A 88 -7.88 20.12 -2.33
C GLN A 88 -8.26 18.68 -2.69
N GLN A 89 -8.20 18.30 -3.97
CA GLN A 89 -8.51 16.94 -4.40
C GLN A 89 -7.52 15.92 -3.82
N VAL A 90 -6.23 16.27 -3.79
CA VAL A 90 -5.18 15.43 -3.20
C VAL A 90 -5.42 15.27 -1.70
N LYS A 91 -5.66 16.37 -0.97
CA LYS A 91 -5.90 16.33 0.48
C LYS A 91 -7.11 15.48 0.83
N GLU A 92 -8.22 15.66 0.12
CA GLU A 92 -9.46 14.90 0.35
C GLU A 92 -9.29 13.41 0.06
N HIS A 93 -8.57 13.07 -1.02
CA HIS A 93 -8.26 11.68 -1.33
C HIS A 93 -7.40 11.04 -0.23
N CYS A 94 -6.36 11.73 0.24
CA CYS A 94 -5.51 11.27 1.33
C CYS A 94 -6.31 11.10 2.63
N ARG A 95 -7.18 12.06 2.97
CA ARG A 95 -8.07 11.98 4.13
C ARG A 95 -8.91 10.70 4.09
N LYS A 96 -9.58 10.43 2.97
CA LYS A 96 -10.42 9.24 2.80
C LYS A 96 -9.62 7.95 3.02
N LEU A 97 -8.41 7.87 2.46
CA LEU A 97 -7.54 6.72 2.68
C LEU A 97 -7.18 6.54 4.16
N ILE A 98 -6.79 7.62 4.84
CA ILE A 98 -6.44 7.57 6.26
C ILE A 98 -7.64 7.15 7.12
N GLU A 99 -8.81 7.77 6.93
CA GLU A 99 -10.00 7.49 7.75
C GLU A 99 -10.49 6.04 7.59
N ILE A 100 -10.29 5.42 6.44
CA ILE A 100 -10.75 4.05 6.17
C ILE A 100 -9.64 3.03 6.49
N CYS A 101 -8.46 3.19 5.91
CA CYS A 101 -7.37 2.23 6.02
C CYS A 101 -6.60 2.35 7.35
N GLY A 102 -6.58 3.55 7.95
CA GLY A 102 -5.94 3.82 9.24
C GLY A 102 -6.64 3.19 10.44
N LYS A 103 -7.90 2.77 10.31
CA LYS A 103 -8.62 2.09 11.41
C LYS A 103 -7.84 0.88 11.90
N ASN A 104 -7.66 0.80 13.22
CA ASN A 104 -6.88 -0.24 13.91
C ASN A 104 -5.38 -0.27 13.53
N GLY A 105 -4.84 0.81 12.97
CA GLY A 105 -3.44 0.92 12.56
C GLY A 105 -3.06 0.08 11.34
N GLY A 106 -1.76 -0.04 11.10
CA GLY A 106 -1.22 -0.82 9.98
C GLY A 106 -1.39 -0.17 8.60
N TYR A 107 -1.58 1.15 8.53
CA TYR A 107 -1.65 1.90 7.28
C TYR A 107 -0.61 3.01 7.21
N ILE A 108 0.09 3.10 6.07
CA ILE A 108 1.04 4.17 5.77
C ILE A 108 0.56 4.92 4.53
N LEU A 109 0.28 6.22 4.66
CA LEU A 109 -0.04 7.06 3.51
C LEU A 109 1.18 7.17 2.58
N ALA A 110 1.02 6.76 1.32
CA ALA A 110 2.03 6.88 0.27
C ALA A 110 1.36 7.10 -1.09
N GLY A 111 2.16 7.48 -2.10
CA GLY A 111 1.75 7.44 -3.51
C GLY A 111 1.40 6.00 -3.94
N GLY A 112 0.88 5.80 -5.15
CA GLY A 112 0.78 4.47 -5.78
C GLY A 112 2.05 4.09 -6.55
N ALA A 113 2.82 5.10 -6.98
CA ALA A 113 4.16 4.97 -7.55
C ALA A 113 5.00 6.19 -7.13
N SER A 114 6.28 6.21 -7.49
CA SER A 114 7.10 7.42 -7.36
C SER A 114 6.56 8.54 -8.25
N VAL A 115 6.72 9.78 -7.78
CA VAL A 115 6.40 11.00 -8.53
C VAL A 115 7.68 11.81 -8.56
N ASP A 116 8.34 11.82 -9.71
CA ASP A 116 9.63 12.51 -9.88
C ASP A 116 9.44 13.99 -10.22
N GLU A 117 8.37 14.30 -10.95
CA GLU A 117 7.97 15.65 -11.34
C GLU A 117 6.48 15.86 -11.02
N GLY A 118 6.11 17.08 -10.62
CA GLY A 118 4.73 17.40 -10.33
C GLY A 118 4.55 18.72 -9.59
N ASN A 119 3.31 19.01 -9.21
CA ASN A 119 2.96 20.22 -8.49
C ASN A 119 3.41 20.11 -7.00
N PRO A 120 4.34 20.95 -6.52
CA PRO A 120 4.76 20.92 -5.12
C PRO A 120 3.62 21.18 -4.12
N GLU A 121 2.60 21.96 -4.49
CA GLU A 121 1.43 22.20 -3.62
C GLU A 121 0.62 20.92 -3.38
N ASN A 122 0.58 20.00 -4.35
CA ASN A 122 -0.08 18.71 -4.19
C ASN A 122 0.70 17.82 -3.21
N MET A 123 2.03 17.84 -3.25
CA MET A 123 2.87 17.17 -2.25
C MET A 123 2.69 17.78 -0.86
N ARG A 124 2.60 19.11 -0.75
CA ARG A 124 2.29 19.79 0.53
C ARG A 124 0.90 19.43 1.04
N ALA A 125 -0.09 19.30 0.16
CA ALA A 125 -1.43 18.87 0.53
C ALA A 125 -1.48 17.43 1.09
N MET A 126 -0.71 16.51 0.49
CA MET A 126 -0.55 15.15 1.00
C MET A 126 0.10 15.15 2.40
N MET A 127 1.16 15.92 2.60
CA MET A 127 1.79 16.09 3.92
C MET A 127 0.83 16.71 4.95
N ALA A 128 0.03 17.69 4.54
CA ALA A 128 -0.96 18.31 5.41
C ALA A 128 -2.04 17.29 5.83
N ALA A 129 -2.54 16.48 4.90
CA ALA A 129 -3.48 15.41 5.21
C ALA A 129 -2.91 14.40 6.22
N ALA A 130 -1.66 13.97 6.02
CA ALA A 130 -0.99 13.06 6.95
C ALA A 130 -0.87 13.65 8.37
N ARG A 131 -0.53 14.94 8.50
CA ARG A 131 -0.39 15.61 9.80
C ARG A 131 -1.72 15.84 10.51
N GLU A 132 -2.77 16.16 9.75
CA GLU A 132 -4.08 16.51 10.28
C GLU A 132 -4.92 15.27 10.63
N TYR A 133 -4.93 14.26 9.75
CA TYR A 133 -5.80 13.09 9.88
C TYR A 133 -5.05 11.83 10.31
N GLY A 134 -3.72 11.79 10.22
CA GLY A 134 -2.91 10.60 10.50
C GLY A 134 -2.68 10.30 11.98
N LYS A 135 -3.34 11.02 12.90
CA LYS A 135 -3.32 10.74 14.33
C LYS A 135 -4.60 9.97 14.67
N TYR A 136 -4.45 8.69 14.98
CA TYR A 136 -5.53 7.79 15.40
C TYR A 136 -5.02 6.83 16.47
#